data_AF-A0A942QL83-F1
#
_entry.id   AF-A0A942QL83-F1
#
_cell.length_a   1.000
_cell.length_b   1.000
_cell.length_c   1.000
_cell.angle_alpha   90.00
_cell.angle_beta   90.00
_cell.angle_gamma   90.00
#
_symmetry.space_group_name_H-M   'P 1'
#
loop_
_entity.id
_entity.type
_entity.pdbx_description
1 polymer ?
#
loop_
_entity_poly.entity_id
_entity_poly.type
_entity_poly.pdbx_seq_one_letter_code
_entity_poly.pdbx_strand_id
1 'polypeptide(L)'
;MCRSCHIDAALGYHWPGLIAWLADHPALAQALGYVYHSSLAQILLTIILLAALSRTLDLHRFLLVGIVTLILAVAIWWTVPSIGPSAFQQIPEAHRLATGLYYSPAYGELLRSLVEVGPRQISPEVVTGVVAFPSYHMIMALMVVWFTRGTLAFLPAALVNTAMIPATLSHGGHHLVDLFGGLAVFALGVWIANRLIRPEQQT
;
A
#
# COMPACT_ATOMS: atom_id res chain seq x y z
N MET A 1 -2.34 23.55 -0.20
CA MET A 1 -1.36 23.18 -1.24
C MET A 1 -0.91 21.74 -1.00
N CYS A 2 -0.90 20.89 -2.03
CA CYS A 2 -0.51 19.48 -1.92
C CYS A 2 1.02 19.35 -1.90
N ARG A 3 1.64 19.08 -0.74
CA ARG A 3 3.10 18.94 -0.61
C ARG A 3 3.64 17.73 -1.39
N SER A 4 2.97 16.58 -1.27
CA SER A 4 3.36 15.34 -1.95
C SER A 4 3.30 15.45 -3.47
N CYS A 5 2.38 16.25 -4.02
CA CYS A 5 2.30 16.51 -5.46
C CYS A 5 3.56 17.19 -6.02
N HIS A 6 4.19 18.09 -5.27
CA HIS A 6 5.44 18.74 -5.70
C HIS A 6 6.61 17.77 -5.68
N ILE A 7 6.66 16.88 -4.69
CA ILE A 7 7.68 15.83 -4.59
C ILE A 7 7.53 14.84 -5.75
N ASP A 8 6.31 14.40 -6.03
CA ASP A 8 5.99 13.52 -7.16
C ASP A 8 6.43 14.13 -8.49
N ALA A 9 6.11 15.41 -8.73
CA ALA A 9 6.52 16.12 -9.94
C ALA A 9 8.05 16.22 -10.06
N ALA A 10 8.75 16.45 -8.95
CA ALA A 10 10.22 16.45 -8.92
C ALA A 10 10.82 15.07 -9.21
N LEU A 11 10.09 13.99 -8.91
CA LEU A 11 10.43 12.61 -9.26
C LEU A 11 9.96 12.21 -10.67
N GLY A 12 9.36 13.12 -11.43
CA GLY A 12 8.86 12.88 -12.78
C GLY A 12 7.53 12.11 -12.84
N TYR A 13 6.84 11.94 -11.70
CA TYR A 13 5.57 11.25 -11.63
C TYR A 13 4.40 12.22 -11.84
N HIS A 14 3.53 11.92 -12.81
CA HIS A 14 2.35 12.69 -13.13
C HIS A 14 1.10 11.80 -13.15
N TRP A 15 0.40 11.74 -12.02
CA TRP A 15 -0.77 10.87 -11.83
C TRP A 15 -1.86 11.01 -12.92
N PRO A 16 -2.29 12.22 -13.34
CA PRO A 16 -3.33 12.34 -14.36
C PRO A 16 -2.88 11.77 -15.71
N GLY A 17 -1.59 11.85 -16.02
CA GLY A 17 -0.99 11.25 -17.21
C GLY A 17 -1.01 9.73 -17.15
N LEU A 18 -0.67 9.15 -15.99
CA LEU A 18 -0.79 7.71 -15.75
C LEU A 18 -2.24 7.22 -15.96
N ILE A 19 -3.22 7.92 -15.41
CA ILE A 19 -4.63 7.55 -15.55
C ILE A 19 -5.11 7.67 -17.00
N ALA A 20 -4.73 8.73 -17.71
CA ALA A 20 -5.06 8.88 -19.13
C ALA A 20 -4.51 7.71 -19.96
N TRP A 21 -3.25 7.32 -19.74
CA TRP A 21 -2.65 6.18 -20.42
C TRP A 21 -3.32 4.84 -20.07
N LEU A 22 -3.71 4.64 -18.80
CA LEU A 22 -4.44 3.44 -18.37
C LEU A 22 -5.86 3.38 -18.94
N ALA A 23 -6.49 4.51 -19.21
CA ALA A 23 -7.82 4.55 -19.84
C ALA A 23 -7.80 3.95 -21.25
N ASP A 24 -6.67 4.08 -21.96
CA ASP A 24 -6.46 3.44 -23.27
C ASP A 24 -6.16 1.92 -23.15
N HIS A 25 -5.91 1.41 -21.94
CA HIS A 25 -5.54 0.02 -21.66
C HIS A 25 -6.44 -0.61 -20.57
N PRO A 26 -7.76 -0.77 -20.80
CA PRO A 26 -8.72 -1.14 -19.76
C PRO A 26 -8.50 -2.55 -19.19
N ALA A 27 -7.94 -3.48 -19.95
CA ALA A 27 -7.58 -4.81 -19.44
C ALA A 27 -6.43 -4.74 -18.42
N LEU A 28 -5.44 -3.87 -18.67
CA LEU A 28 -4.33 -3.64 -17.74
C LEU A 28 -4.83 -2.92 -16.49
N ALA A 29 -5.70 -1.92 -16.63
CA ALA A 29 -6.30 -1.24 -15.49
C ALA A 29 -7.06 -2.21 -14.58
N GLN A 30 -7.87 -3.12 -15.16
CA GLN A 30 -8.55 -4.18 -14.41
C GLN A 30 -7.58 -5.15 -13.73
N ALA A 31 -6.53 -5.59 -14.44
CA ALA A 31 -5.51 -6.46 -13.87
C ALA A 31 -4.81 -5.82 -12.65
N LEU A 32 -4.46 -4.54 -12.75
CA LEU A 32 -3.92 -3.77 -11.62
C LEU A 32 -4.93 -3.65 -10.48
N GLY A 33 -6.22 -3.51 -10.80
CA GLY A 33 -7.31 -3.59 -9.83
C GLY A 33 -7.31 -4.88 -9.03
N TYR A 34 -7.21 -6.04 -9.70
CA TYR A 34 -7.12 -7.33 -9.00
C TYR A 34 -5.86 -7.45 -8.15
N VAL A 35 -4.72 -6.96 -8.64
CA VAL A 35 -3.47 -6.93 -7.87
C VAL A 35 -3.68 -6.11 -6.60
N TYR A 36 -4.22 -4.89 -6.70
CA TYR A 36 -4.48 -4.00 -5.57
C TYR A 36 -5.34 -4.67 -4.48
N HIS A 37 -6.43 -5.33 -4.87
CA HIS A 37 -7.35 -5.98 -3.93
C HIS A 37 -6.82 -7.31 -3.36
N SER A 38 -5.74 -7.86 -3.92
CA SER A 38 -5.22 -9.16 -3.50
C SER A 38 -4.37 -9.12 -2.22
N SER A 39 -3.96 -7.94 -1.72
CA SER A 39 -2.98 -7.84 -0.63
C SER A 39 -3.35 -8.63 0.63
N LEU A 40 -4.59 -8.52 1.13
CA LEU A 40 -5.01 -9.26 2.33
C LEU A 40 -5.01 -10.78 2.10
N ALA A 41 -5.43 -11.22 0.92
CA ALA A 41 -5.37 -12.63 0.54
C ALA A 41 -3.91 -13.11 0.50
N GLN A 42 -2.98 -12.33 -0.04
CA GLN A 42 -1.55 -12.67 -0.06
C GLN A 42 -0.96 -12.78 1.35
N ILE A 43 -1.34 -11.90 2.28
CA ILE A 43 -0.93 -11.99 3.70
C ILE A 43 -1.39 -13.32 4.31
N LEU A 44 -2.68 -13.67 4.14
CA LEU A 44 -3.24 -14.93 4.65
C LEU A 44 -2.55 -16.15 4.04
N LEU A 45 -2.33 -16.15 2.72
CA LEU A 45 -1.62 -17.22 2.03
C LEU A 45 -0.17 -17.35 2.51
N THR A 46 0.50 -16.24 2.82
CA THR A 46 1.87 -16.27 3.36
C THR A 46 1.90 -16.87 4.77
N ILE A 47 0.92 -16.55 5.62
CA ILE A 47 0.77 -17.18 6.95
C ILE A 47 0.61 -18.69 6.82
N ILE A 48 -0.32 -19.13 5.95
CA ILE A 48 -0.59 -20.55 5.70
C ILE A 48 0.66 -21.25 5.17
N LEU A 49 1.36 -20.63 4.21
CA LEU A 49 2.59 -21.17 3.64
C LEU A 49 3.69 -21.35 4.70
N LEU A 50 3.96 -20.32 5.51
CA LEU A 50 5.00 -20.39 6.54
C LEU A 50 4.67 -21.42 7.61
N ALA A 51 3.40 -21.53 8.01
CA ALA A 51 2.93 -22.56 8.93
C ALA A 51 3.08 -23.96 8.33
N ALA A 52 2.65 -24.18 7.08
CA ALA A 52 2.75 -25.46 6.40
C ALA A 52 4.21 -25.92 6.21
N LEU A 53 5.12 -24.99 5.99
CA LEU A 53 6.56 -25.25 5.90
C LEU A 53 7.27 -25.35 7.25
N SER A 54 6.53 -25.28 8.37
CA SER A 54 7.08 -25.27 9.74
C SER A 54 8.14 -24.20 9.97
N ARG A 55 8.08 -23.07 9.24
CA ARG A 55 8.98 -21.92 9.39
C ARG A 55 8.49 -21.01 10.53
N THR A 56 8.42 -21.55 11.73
CA THR A 56 7.83 -20.88 12.92
C THR A 56 8.50 -19.54 13.24
N LEU A 57 9.84 -19.47 13.14
CA LEU A 57 10.59 -18.23 13.35
C LEU A 57 10.18 -17.13 12.36
N ASP A 58 10.09 -17.47 11.07
CA ASP A 58 9.68 -16.52 10.03
C ASP A 58 8.21 -16.14 10.16
N LEU A 59 7.33 -17.07 10.54
CA LEU A 59 5.93 -16.79 10.81
C LEU A 59 5.75 -15.78 11.95
N HIS A 60 6.42 -15.99 13.09
CA HIS A 60 6.33 -15.05 14.22
C HIS A 60 6.87 -13.67 13.84
N ARG A 61 7.99 -13.61 13.09
CA ARG A 61 8.53 -12.36 12.57
C ARG A 61 7.58 -11.69 11.59
N PHE A 62 6.98 -12.43 10.68
CA PHE A 62 6.00 -11.91 9.71
C PHE A 62 4.81 -11.25 10.42
N LEU A 63 4.23 -11.93 11.41
CA LEU A 63 3.12 -11.39 12.21
C LEU A 63 3.52 -10.13 12.98
N LEU A 64 4.69 -10.15 13.62
CA LEU A 64 5.19 -8.99 14.38
C LEU A 64 5.49 -7.79 13.47
N VAL A 65 6.08 -8.02 12.30
CA VAL A 65 6.29 -6.97 11.29
C VAL A 65 4.97 -6.34 10.89
N GLY A 66 3.94 -7.14 10.60
CA GLY A 66 2.60 -6.62 10.26
C GLY A 66 2.02 -5.73 11.37
N ILE A 67 2.06 -6.19 12.61
CA ILE A 67 1.54 -5.43 13.76
C ILE A 67 2.30 -4.11 13.95
N VAL A 68 3.63 -4.18 14.00
CA VAL A 68 4.47 -3.01 14.26
C VAL A 68 4.34 -1.98 13.14
N THR A 69 4.38 -2.43 11.89
CA THR A 69 4.30 -1.52 10.73
C THR A 69 2.93 -0.89 10.60
N LEU A 70 1.84 -1.59 10.94
CA LEU A 70 0.50 -1.01 10.99
C LEU A 70 0.41 0.11 12.05
N ILE A 71 0.89 -0.16 13.25
CA ILE A 71 0.92 0.84 14.34
C ILE A 71 1.75 2.05 13.91
N LEU A 72 2.93 1.84 13.34
CA LEU A 72 3.79 2.91 12.85
C LEU A 72 3.13 3.71 11.73
N ALA A 73 2.49 3.05 10.76
CA ALA A 73 1.82 3.71 9.64
C ALA A 73 0.69 4.62 10.15
N VAL A 74 -0.15 4.13 11.06
CA VAL A 74 -1.24 4.92 11.67
C VAL A 74 -0.68 6.07 12.51
N ALA A 75 0.36 5.84 13.31
CA ALA A 75 0.98 6.87 14.15
C ALA A 75 1.64 7.97 13.31
N ILE A 76 2.37 7.61 12.26
CA ILE A 76 2.99 8.55 11.33
C ILE A 76 1.91 9.39 10.65
N TRP A 77 0.88 8.74 10.13
CA TRP A 77 -0.23 9.43 9.47
C TRP A 77 -0.93 10.40 10.43
N TRP A 78 -1.13 10.04 11.70
CA TRP A 78 -1.70 10.96 12.69
C TRP A 78 -0.87 12.24 12.83
N THR A 79 0.47 12.15 12.81
CA THR A 79 1.36 13.30 12.96
C THR A 79 1.54 14.11 11.67
N VAL A 80 1.45 13.45 10.52
CA VAL A 80 1.64 14.05 9.19
C VAL A 80 0.53 13.52 8.27
N PRO A 81 -0.72 13.99 8.45
CA PRO A 81 -1.85 13.47 7.68
C PRO A 81 -1.67 13.82 6.21
N SER A 82 -1.93 12.82 5.38
CA SER A 82 -1.76 12.90 3.93
C SER A 82 -2.86 12.10 3.25
N ILE A 83 -3.36 12.60 2.13
CA ILE A 83 -4.37 11.96 1.30
C ILE A 83 -3.84 11.86 -0.14
N GLY A 84 -4.36 10.90 -0.90
CA GLY A 84 -3.88 10.62 -2.25
C GLY A 84 -4.19 11.72 -3.28
N PRO A 85 -3.59 11.62 -4.49
CA PRO A 85 -3.72 12.62 -5.55
C PRO A 85 -5.16 12.84 -6.03
N SER A 86 -6.03 11.83 -5.90
CA SER A 86 -7.47 11.92 -6.25
C SER A 86 -8.22 13.02 -5.49
N ALA A 87 -7.70 13.46 -4.33
CA ALA A 87 -8.27 14.56 -3.55
C ALA A 87 -7.88 15.95 -4.05
N PHE A 88 -6.89 16.05 -4.95
CA PHE A 88 -6.34 17.33 -5.42
C PHE A 88 -6.40 17.50 -6.93
N GLN A 89 -6.50 16.41 -7.67
CA GLN A 89 -6.38 16.41 -9.13
C GLN A 89 -7.65 15.83 -9.76
N GLN A 90 -8.29 16.64 -10.60
CA GLN A 90 -9.48 16.26 -11.35
C GLN A 90 -9.06 15.52 -12.63
N ILE A 91 -9.79 14.47 -12.97
CA ILE A 91 -9.61 13.68 -14.19
C ILE A 91 -10.92 13.61 -14.98
N PRO A 92 -10.88 13.46 -16.31
CA PRO A 92 -12.09 13.27 -17.10
C PRO A 92 -12.89 12.04 -16.64
N GLU A 93 -14.21 12.20 -16.54
CA GLU A 93 -15.12 11.16 -16.09
C GLU A 93 -15.02 9.88 -16.93
N ALA A 94 -14.84 10.02 -18.24
CA ALA A 94 -14.64 8.90 -19.16
C ALA A 94 -13.40 8.06 -18.79
N HIS A 95 -12.29 8.70 -18.39
CA HIS A 95 -11.06 7.99 -18.00
C HIS A 95 -11.24 7.29 -16.64
N ARG A 96 -12.00 7.89 -15.72
CA ARG A 96 -12.32 7.27 -14.43
C ARG A 96 -13.12 5.98 -14.60
N LEU A 97 -14.18 6.04 -15.41
CA LEU A 97 -15.02 4.87 -15.70
C LEU A 97 -14.22 3.77 -16.43
N ALA A 98 -13.35 4.14 -17.37
CA ALA A 98 -12.53 3.18 -18.13
C ALA A 98 -11.46 2.49 -17.27
N THR A 99 -10.96 3.15 -16.23
CA THR A 99 -9.89 2.62 -15.37
C THR A 99 -10.38 1.91 -14.10
N GLY A 100 -11.69 1.96 -13.82
CA GLY A 100 -12.25 1.36 -12.60
C GLY A 100 -11.78 2.04 -11.32
N LEU A 101 -11.42 3.32 -11.40
CA LEU A 101 -10.84 4.09 -10.31
C LEU A 101 -11.75 4.08 -9.06
N TYR A 102 -11.17 3.65 -7.94
CA TYR A 102 -11.89 3.47 -6.68
C TYR A 102 -12.32 4.79 -6.03
N TYR A 103 -11.57 5.88 -6.25
CA TYR A 103 -11.85 7.19 -5.66
C TYR A 103 -12.40 8.17 -6.71
N SER A 104 -13.64 8.63 -6.51
CA SER A 104 -14.27 9.69 -7.32
C SER A 104 -13.82 11.09 -6.85
N PRO A 105 -13.96 12.14 -7.67
CA PRO A 105 -13.75 13.52 -7.22
C PRO A 105 -14.53 13.90 -5.96
N ALA A 106 -15.80 13.46 -5.87
CA ALA A 106 -16.64 13.66 -4.69
C ALA A 106 -16.08 12.93 -3.45
N TYR A 107 -15.48 11.76 -3.63
CA TYR A 107 -14.80 11.05 -2.55
C TYR A 107 -13.49 11.75 -2.18
N GLY A 108 -12.75 12.32 -3.13
CA GLY A 108 -11.57 13.15 -2.87
C GLY A 108 -11.90 14.40 -2.03
N GLU A 109 -13.01 15.08 -2.33
CA GLU A 109 -13.52 16.20 -1.52
C GLU A 109 -13.95 15.73 -0.12
N LEU A 110 -14.59 14.57 -0.02
CA LEU A 110 -14.90 13.94 1.26
C LEU A 110 -13.61 13.70 2.07
N LEU A 111 -12.57 13.10 1.48
CA LEU A 111 -11.28 12.87 2.14
C LEU A 111 -10.63 14.16 2.63
N ARG A 112 -10.67 15.23 1.83
CA ARG A 112 -10.22 16.56 2.28
C ARG A 112 -10.99 17.04 3.49
N SER A 113 -12.32 16.97 3.45
CA SER A 113 -13.17 17.39 4.56
C SER A 113 -12.91 16.56 5.83
N LEU A 114 -12.60 15.26 5.68
CA LEU A 114 -12.27 14.36 6.78
C LEU A 114 -10.92 14.71 7.42
N VAL A 115 -9.94 15.16 6.65
CA VAL A 115 -8.66 15.64 7.20
C VAL A 115 -8.81 17.01 7.88
N GLU A 116 -9.59 17.92 7.28
CA GLU A 116 -9.74 19.30 7.78
C GLU A 116 -10.69 19.40 8.99
N VAL A 117 -11.77 18.61 9.01
CA VAL A 117 -12.86 18.70 10.01
C VAL A 117 -12.95 17.46 10.90
N GLY A 118 -12.42 16.33 10.45
CA GLY A 118 -12.52 15.04 11.14
C GLY A 118 -13.76 14.22 10.73
N PRO A 119 -13.68 12.88 10.77
CA PRO A 119 -14.84 12.02 10.55
C PRO A 119 -15.90 12.18 11.63
N ARG A 120 -17.17 12.35 11.22
CA ARG A 120 -18.32 12.23 12.14
C ARG A 120 -18.54 10.80 12.62
N GLN A 121 -18.13 9.82 11.82
CA GLN A 121 -18.19 8.39 12.12
C GLN A 121 -16.91 7.71 11.60
N ILE A 122 -16.30 6.86 12.42
CA ILE A 122 -15.15 6.06 12.04
C ILE A 122 -15.69 4.75 11.47
N SER A 123 -15.52 4.54 10.16
CA SER A 123 -15.78 3.26 9.49
C SER A 123 -14.51 2.81 8.75
N PRO A 124 -14.35 1.50 8.47
CA PRO A 124 -13.20 1.00 7.72
C PRO A 124 -13.00 1.75 6.41
N GLU A 125 -14.08 1.97 5.64
CA GLU A 125 -14.05 2.64 4.34
C GLU A 125 -13.56 4.09 4.42
N VAL A 126 -13.84 4.77 5.52
CA VAL A 126 -13.37 6.13 5.81
C VAL A 126 -11.89 6.12 6.15
N VAL A 127 -11.39 5.13 6.89
CA VAL A 127 -9.98 5.04 7.28
C VAL A 127 -9.09 4.63 6.09
N THR A 128 -9.51 3.69 5.25
CA THR A 128 -8.71 3.20 4.11
C THR A 128 -8.45 4.27 3.04
N GLY A 129 -9.29 5.30 2.95
CA GLY A 129 -9.11 6.40 1.99
C GLY A 129 -8.28 7.56 2.50
N VAL A 130 -8.17 7.74 3.82
CA VAL A 130 -7.51 8.93 4.39
C VAL A 130 -6.03 8.67 4.67
N VAL A 131 -5.59 7.42 4.87
CA VAL A 131 -4.18 7.09 5.16
C VAL A 131 -3.36 6.86 3.88
N ALA A 132 -2.80 7.94 3.31
CA ALA A 132 -1.91 7.82 2.14
C ALA A 132 -0.45 7.52 2.53
N PHE A 133 0.17 8.31 3.41
CA PHE A 133 1.56 8.16 3.83
C PHE A 133 1.62 7.56 5.24
N PRO A 134 2.47 6.54 5.47
CA PRO A 134 3.21 5.74 4.49
C PRO A 134 2.31 4.70 3.80
N SER A 135 2.65 4.26 2.58
CA SER A 135 1.82 3.30 1.85
C SER A 135 1.83 1.91 2.48
N TYR A 136 0.68 1.49 3.02
CA TYR A 136 0.53 0.17 3.62
C TYR A 136 0.46 -0.96 2.59
N HIS A 137 -0.06 -0.71 1.38
CA HIS A 137 0.02 -1.66 0.27
C HIS A 137 1.48 -2.01 -0.09
N MET A 138 2.35 -1.00 -0.09
CA MET A 138 3.79 -1.21 -0.30
C MET A 138 4.40 -2.06 0.83
N ILE A 139 4.03 -1.80 2.08
CA ILE A 139 4.49 -2.60 3.24
C ILE A 139 4.04 -4.06 3.10
N MET A 140 2.76 -4.32 2.82
CA MET A 140 2.23 -5.67 2.64
C MET A 140 2.93 -6.40 1.50
N ALA A 141 3.17 -5.72 0.38
CA ALA A 141 3.87 -6.29 -0.75
C ALA A 141 5.30 -6.72 -0.40
N LEU A 142 6.04 -5.85 0.30
CA LEU A 142 7.39 -6.15 0.78
C LEU A 142 7.40 -7.31 1.78
N MET A 143 6.42 -7.37 2.69
CA MET A 143 6.29 -8.48 3.63
C MET A 143 6.12 -9.82 2.90
N VAL A 144 5.19 -9.91 1.96
CA VAL A 144 4.94 -11.13 1.19
C VAL A 144 6.21 -11.55 0.44
N VAL A 145 6.84 -10.65 -0.28
CA VAL A 145 8.08 -10.96 -1.03
C VAL A 145 9.22 -11.37 -0.09
N TRP A 146 9.43 -10.66 1.02
CA TRP A 146 10.52 -10.92 1.95
C TRP A 146 10.41 -12.27 2.64
N PHE A 147 9.22 -12.61 3.13
CA PHE A 147 9.01 -13.82 3.93
C PHE A 147 8.73 -15.07 3.10
N THR A 148 8.37 -14.93 1.82
CA THR A 148 8.30 -16.06 0.88
C THR A 148 9.67 -16.45 0.30
N ARG A 149 10.75 -15.70 0.56
CA ARG A 149 12.11 -16.03 0.08
C ARG A 149 12.55 -17.41 0.53
N GLY A 150 13.18 -18.13 -0.40
CA GLY A 150 13.61 -19.52 -0.19
C GLY A 150 12.47 -20.53 -0.20
N THR A 151 11.28 -20.14 -0.69
CA THR A 151 10.15 -21.04 -0.98
C THR A 151 9.81 -20.98 -2.47
N LEU A 152 9.05 -21.98 -2.96
CA LEU A 152 8.56 -22.00 -4.34
C LEU A 152 7.60 -20.84 -4.66
N ALA A 153 6.98 -20.24 -3.64
CA ALA A 153 6.08 -19.09 -3.80
C ALA A 153 6.81 -17.77 -4.04
N PHE A 154 8.14 -17.71 -3.89
CA PHE A 154 8.90 -16.45 -3.99
C PHE A 154 8.76 -15.77 -5.35
N LEU A 155 8.99 -16.50 -6.44
CA LEU A 155 8.92 -15.93 -7.80
C LEU A 155 7.52 -15.40 -8.16
N PRO A 156 6.42 -16.16 -7.99
CA PRO A 156 5.10 -15.62 -8.28
C PRO A 156 4.74 -14.46 -7.36
N ALA A 157 5.11 -14.53 -6.06
CA ALA A 157 4.91 -13.42 -5.14
C ALA A 157 5.66 -12.16 -5.57
N ALA A 158 6.93 -12.27 -5.97
CA ALA A 158 7.74 -11.14 -6.43
C ALA A 158 7.17 -10.51 -7.70
N LEU A 159 6.68 -11.33 -8.65
CA LEU A 159 6.06 -10.83 -9.88
C LEU A 159 4.80 -10.02 -9.57
N VAL A 160 3.86 -10.59 -8.80
CA VAL A 160 2.60 -9.92 -8.45
C VAL A 160 2.86 -8.66 -7.64
N ASN A 161 3.80 -8.70 -6.69
CA ASN A 161 4.11 -7.54 -5.84
C ASN A 161 4.95 -6.48 -6.55
N THR A 162 5.63 -6.81 -7.64
CA THR A 162 6.19 -5.78 -8.54
C THR A 162 5.07 -5.03 -9.25
N ALA A 163 4.01 -5.72 -9.69
CA ALA A 163 2.82 -5.09 -10.25
C ALA A 163 1.99 -4.30 -9.22
N MET A 164 2.18 -4.55 -7.92
CA MET A 164 1.55 -3.75 -6.85
C MET A 164 2.01 -2.29 -6.88
N ILE A 165 3.23 -2.00 -7.33
CA ILE A 165 3.75 -0.62 -7.43
C ILE A 165 2.86 0.23 -8.35
N PRO A 166 2.70 -0.08 -9.65
CA PRO A 166 1.81 0.68 -10.51
C PRO A 166 0.35 0.56 -10.10
N ALA A 167 -0.09 -0.56 -9.51
CA ALA A 167 -1.46 -0.70 -9.00
C ALA A 167 -1.76 0.30 -7.85
N THR A 168 -0.84 0.46 -6.91
CA THR A 168 -0.99 1.38 -5.78
C THR A 168 -1.07 2.83 -6.26
N LEU A 169 -0.26 3.18 -7.27
CA LEU A 169 -0.22 4.51 -7.89
C LEU A 169 -1.46 4.80 -8.75
N SER A 170 -2.00 3.79 -9.45
CA SER A 170 -3.14 3.97 -10.33
C SER A 170 -4.46 4.22 -9.59
N HIS A 171 -4.63 3.69 -8.37
CA HIS A 171 -5.90 3.80 -7.65
C HIS A 171 -6.13 5.16 -7.01
N GLY A 172 -5.17 6.09 -7.08
CA GLY A 172 -5.34 7.48 -6.64
C GLY A 172 -5.34 7.69 -5.12
N GLY A 173 -5.02 6.63 -4.35
CA GLY A 173 -4.87 6.66 -2.90
C GLY A 173 -3.46 7.05 -2.41
N HIS A 174 -2.45 6.98 -3.29
CA HIS A 174 -1.06 7.20 -2.92
C HIS A 174 -0.30 8.07 -3.93
N HIS A 175 0.56 8.91 -3.38
CA HIS A 175 1.66 9.58 -4.07
C HIS A 175 2.85 8.61 -4.23
N LEU A 176 3.75 8.90 -5.17
CA LEU A 176 4.96 8.08 -5.37
C LEU A 176 5.84 8.10 -4.11
N VAL A 177 5.93 9.25 -3.44
CA VAL A 177 6.68 9.39 -2.19
C VAL A 177 6.19 8.43 -1.08
N ASP A 178 4.91 8.07 -1.09
CA ASP A 178 4.31 7.23 -0.06
C ASP A 178 4.86 5.79 -0.09
N LEU A 179 5.28 5.33 -1.27
CA LEU A 179 5.90 4.01 -1.44
C LEU A 179 7.28 3.95 -0.78
N PHE A 180 8.06 5.02 -0.86
CA PHE A 180 9.34 5.12 -0.15
C PHE A 180 9.15 5.16 1.37
N GLY A 181 8.11 5.86 1.85
CA GLY A 181 7.69 5.81 3.24
C GLY A 181 7.35 4.39 3.69
N GLY A 182 6.59 3.66 2.87
CA GLY A 182 6.27 2.25 3.10
C GLY A 182 7.52 1.36 3.19
N LEU A 183 8.47 1.53 2.27
CA LEU A 183 9.75 0.82 2.29
C LEU A 183 10.54 1.07 3.59
N ALA A 184 10.63 2.34 4.01
CA ALA A 184 11.35 2.71 5.23
C ALA A 184 10.71 2.09 6.49
N VAL A 185 9.37 2.16 6.59
CA VAL A 185 8.63 1.58 7.72
C VAL A 185 8.73 0.06 7.72
N PHE A 186 8.65 -0.58 6.56
CA PHE A 186 8.86 -2.02 6.44
C PHE A 186 10.26 -2.43 6.94
N ALA A 187 11.31 -1.74 6.48
CA ALA A 187 12.68 -2.04 6.89
C ALA A 187 12.87 -1.89 8.41
N LEU A 188 12.29 -0.85 9.00
CA LEU A 188 12.27 -0.66 10.46
C LEU A 188 11.52 -1.79 11.17
N GLY A 189 10.35 -2.18 10.67
CA GLY A 189 9.57 -3.29 11.22
C GLY A 189 10.34 -4.61 11.23
N VAL A 190 11.00 -4.94 10.11
CA VAL A 190 11.87 -6.13 10.02
C VAL A 190 13.03 -6.05 11.00
N TRP A 191 13.67 -4.87 11.13
CA TRP A 191 14.74 -4.66 12.09
C TRP A 191 14.27 -4.89 13.54
N ILE A 192 13.12 -4.32 13.93
CA ILE A 192 12.51 -4.53 15.26
C ILE A 192 12.22 -6.02 15.48
N ALA A 193 11.56 -6.67 14.52
CA ALA A 193 11.17 -8.07 14.65
C ALA A 193 12.38 -9.01 14.79
N ASN A 194 13.47 -8.76 14.04
CA ASN A 194 14.70 -9.54 14.14
C ASN A 194 15.42 -9.33 15.49
N ARG A 195 15.27 -8.15 16.11
CA ARG A 195 15.86 -7.87 17.44
C ARG A 195 15.09 -8.56 18.56
N LEU A 196 13.76 -8.59 18.46
CA LEU A 196 12.86 -9.14 19.47
C LEU A 196 12.69 -10.66 19.36
N ILE A 197 12.67 -11.20 18.14
CA ILE A 197 12.47 -12.62 17.87
C ILE A 197 13.76 -13.18 17.26
N ARG A 198 14.53 -13.88 18.10
CA ARG A 198 15.82 -14.48 17.74
C ARG A 198 15.68 -15.99 17.55
N PRO A 199 16.53 -16.62 16.72
CA PRO A 199 16.65 -18.08 16.74
C PRO A 199 17.02 -18.53 18.15
N GLU A 200 16.45 -19.65 18.62
CA GLU A 200 16.93 -20.30 19.84
C GLU A 200 18.43 -20.58 19.70
N GLN A 201 19.21 -20.10 20.67
CA GLN A 201 20.61 -20.48 20.76
C GLN A 201 20.63 -21.94 21.21
N GLN A 202 21.04 -22.84 20.33
CA GLN A 202 21.39 -24.20 20.72
C GLN A 202 22.62 -24.11 21.64
N THR A 203 22.38 -24.14 22.95
CA THR A 203 23.41 -24.35 23.98
C THR A 203 23.76 -25.82 24.09
#